data_AF-A0A2T6AMH2-F1
#
_entry.id   AF-A0A2T6AMH2-F1
#
_cell.length_a   1.000
_cell.length_b   1.000
_cell.length_c   1.000
_cell.angle_alpha   90.00
_cell.angle_beta   90.00
_cell.angle_gamma   90.00
#
_symmetry.space_group_name_H-M   'P 1'
#
loop_
_entity.id
_entity.type
_entity.pdbx_description
1 polymer ?
#
loop_
_entity_poly.entity_id
_entity_poly.type
_entity_poly.pdbx_seq_one_letter_code
_entity_poly.pdbx_strand_id
1 'polypeptide(L)'
;MTPEFQKEVTIEDLKKRRFLKVLKSERTGPVLIFFAGIHGNEPAGMIALEKVLSEIDPKMLQGSVYAISGNLKALSKNKRYLDCDLNRMWTSARIEKRSFEKELYAEDLEQEELFGIIQEIISENKTPLYFIDLHTTSSDTLPFITINDSLINRRFSKLFPVPVILGIEEYLEGPLLSYINNLGFVSLGFESGQHTSKEAVYNAESFIRMALHFSGILKLSDQVEKESLKLAKAAENNRKIYEIIYRYNIMKNEHFKMKPGFVSFEKVEKGTLLATSDERDIYLSRKATMFMPLYQKKGEDGYYLIRKIEPFFLRLSAYLRKINADHVLVLLPGVSWENSNRSALLINLKIARFLAKQIFHLLGYRSRETGPDHIKVSSRDRVSKMELYRELKWYKKALS
;
A
#
# COMPACT_ATOMS: atom_id res chain seq x y z
N MET A 1 28.88 18.80 35.75
CA MET A 1 28.03 18.64 34.55
C MET A 1 27.14 17.45 34.79
N THR A 2 25.90 17.70 35.21
CA THR A 2 24.85 16.69 35.32
C THR A 2 24.51 16.18 33.92
N PRO A 3 24.38 14.86 33.70
CA PRO A 3 23.90 14.35 32.43
C PRO A 3 22.45 14.83 32.26
N GLU A 4 22.18 15.59 31.20
CA GLU A 4 20.82 15.88 30.76
C GLU A 4 20.13 14.54 30.52
N PHE A 5 19.18 14.20 31.39
CA PHE A 5 18.23 13.14 31.14
C PHE A 5 17.50 13.49 29.83
N GLN A 6 17.83 12.79 28.74
CA GLN A 6 16.98 12.79 27.55
C GLN A 6 15.60 12.32 28.00
N LYS A 7 14.64 13.25 28.01
CA LYS A 7 13.24 12.97 28.35
C LYS A 7 12.76 11.88 27.38
N GLU A 8 12.40 10.70 27.90
CA GLU A 8 11.85 9.62 27.09
C GLU A 8 10.63 10.13 26.33
N VAL A 9 10.65 10.03 25.00
CA VAL A 9 9.54 10.48 24.14
C VAL A 9 8.37 9.53 24.35
N THR A 10 7.24 10.05 24.85
CA THR A 10 6.06 9.22 25.09
C THR A 10 5.25 9.00 23.81
N ILE A 11 4.44 7.94 23.76
CA ILE A 11 3.50 7.71 22.64
C ILE A 11 2.55 8.91 22.46
N GLU A 12 2.14 9.54 23.55
CA GLU A 12 1.27 10.73 23.53
C GLU A 12 1.95 11.96 22.94
N ASP A 13 3.27 12.06 23.05
CA ASP A 13 4.06 13.09 22.37
C ASP A 13 4.16 12.82 20.87
N LEU A 14 4.35 11.55 20.46
CA LEU A 14 4.42 11.16 19.04
C LEU A 14 3.12 11.46 18.30
N LYS A 15 1.97 11.19 18.92
CA LYS A 15 0.62 11.39 18.35
C LYS A 15 0.29 12.85 18.00
N LYS A 16 1.08 13.82 18.46
CA LYS A 16 0.86 15.26 18.24
C LYS A 16 1.81 15.87 17.20
N ARG A 17 2.76 15.11 16.68
CA ARG A 17 3.81 15.61 15.77
C ARG A 17 3.51 15.20 14.34
N ARG A 18 3.31 16.18 13.44
CA ARG A 18 3.21 15.92 11.99
C ARG A 18 4.48 15.26 11.46
N PHE A 19 5.64 15.80 11.81
CA PHE A 19 6.93 15.21 11.52
C PHE A 19 7.44 14.51 12.77
N LEU A 20 7.47 13.18 12.76
CA LEU A 20 8.09 12.40 13.83
C LEU A 20 9.61 12.61 13.81
N LYS A 21 10.18 12.51 12.62
CA LYS A 21 11.60 12.74 12.37
C LYS A 21 11.81 13.20 10.93
N VAL A 22 12.78 14.09 10.74
CA VAL A 22 13.31 14.44 9.41
C VAL A 22 14.83 14.36 9.51
N LEU A 23 15.43 13.47 8.72
CA LEU A 23 16.89 13.34 8.63
C LEU A 23 17.29 13.65 7.20
N LYS A 24 18.03 14.73 6.98
CA LYS A 24 18.52 15.13 5.65
C LYS A 24 20.03 14.98 5.60
N SER A 25 20.54 14.39 4.54
CA SER A 25 21.96 14.45 4.19
C SER A 25 22.27 15.75 3.46
N GLU A 26 23.50 16.25 3.61
CA GLU A 26 24.03 17.32 2.76
C GLU A 26 24.27 16.85 1.32
N ARG A 27 24.34 15.54 1.09
CA ARG A 27 24.54 14.95 -0.23
C ARG A 27 23.20 14.69 -0.92
N THR A 28 23.13 15.09 -2.20
CA THR A 28 22.01 14.71 -3.08
C THR A 28 21.88 13.19 -3.15
N GLY A 29 20.68 12.68 -2.89
CA GLY A 29 20.42 11.24 -2.86
C GLY A 29 18.93 10.91 -2.87
N PRO A 30 18.57 9.61 -2.84
CA PRO A 30 17.19 9.16 -2.71
C PRO A 30 16.48 9.77 -1.49
N VAL A 31 15.16 9.93 -1.60
CA VAL A 31 14.32 10.35 -0.49
C VAL A 31 13.33 9.25 -0.14
N LEU A 32 13.24 8.90 1.14
CA LEU A 32 12.31 7.91 1.66
C LEU A 32 11.31 8.60 2.59
N ILE A 33 10.05 8.54 2.22
CA ILE A 33 8.94 9.14 2.92
C ILE A 33 8.13 7.99 3.54
N PHE A 34 8.07 7.97 4.85
CA PHE A 34 7.18 7.09 5.60
C PHE A 34 5.97 7.86 6.09
N PHE A 35 4.79 7.32 5.85
CA PHE A 35 3.57 7.68 6.55
C PHE A 35 3.30 6.62 7.63
N ALA A 36 2.87 7.08 8.80
CA ALA A 36 2.37 6.21 9.84
C ALA A 36 1.19 6.89 10.54
N GLY A 37 0.25 6.10 11.05
CA GLY A 37 -0.92 6.67 11.72
C GLY A 37 -1.87 7.41 10.78
N ILE A 38 -1.94 7.02 9.50
CA ILE A 38 -3.05 7.41 8.61
C ILE A 38 -4.39 7.02 9.27
N HIS A 39 -4.42 5.84 9.90
CA HIS A 39 -5.46 5.47 10.85
C HIS A 39 -4.96 5.66 12.29
N GLY A 40 -5.73 6.36 13.12
CA GLY A 40 -5.29 6.77 14.45
C GLY A 40 -5.22 5.66 15.51
N ASN A 41 -5.72 4.47 15.21
CA ASN A 41 -5.64 3.28 16.08
C ASN A 41 -4.45 2.35 15.72
N GLU A 42 -3.53 2.80 14.88
CA GLU A 42 -2.41 2.00 14.34
C GLU A 42 -1.03 2.61 14.69
N PRO A 43 -0.64 2.70 15.98
CA PRO A 43 0.56 3.42 16.41
C PRO A 43 1.88 2.68 16.12
N ALA A 44 1.84 1.40 15.73
CA ALA A 44 3.03 0.54 15.63
C ALA A 44 4.11 1.12 14.70
N GLY A 45 3.72 1.62 13.53
CA GLY A 45 4.64 2.25 12.58
C GLY A 45 5.30 3.51 13.14
N MET A 46 4.57 4.32 13.91
CA MET A 46 5.12 5.54 14.52
C MET A 46 6.18 5.23 15.56
N ILE A 47 5.91 4.24 16.43
CA ILE A 47 6.84 3.78 17.46
C ILE A 47 8.12 3.24 16.81
N ALA A 48 7.97 2.41 15.78
CA ALA A 48 9.10 1.85 15.05
C ALA A 48 9.94 2.93 14.35
N LEU A 49 9.31 3.94 13.73
CA LEU A 49 10.00 5.06 13.08
C LEU A 49 10.79 5.90 14.08
N GLU A 50 10.17 6.28 15.21
CA GLU A 50 10.86 7.07 16.24
C GLU A 50 12.11 6.35 16.74
N LYS A 51 11.99 5.06 17.03
CA LYS A 51 13.09 4.24 17.54
C LYS A 51 14.20 4.08 16.50
N VAL A 52 13.87 3.59 15.31
CA VAL A 52 14.89 3.32 14.27
C VAL A 52 15.58 4.60 13.85
N LEU A 53 14.86 5.69 13.64
CA LEU A 53 15.45 6.94 13.13
C LEU A 53 16.23 7.71 14.19
N SER A 54 15.94 7.52 15.49
CA SER A 54 16.72 8.14 16.57
C SER A 54 18.07 7.43 16.82
N GLU A 55 18.25 6.21 16.33
CA GLU A 55 19.53 5.48 16.38
C GLU A 55 20.49 5.85 15.23
N ILE A 56 20.04 6.62 14.24
CA ILE A 56 20.82 6.92 13.04
C ILE A 56 21.56 8.25 13.19
N ASP A 57 22.88 8.23 13.01
CA ASP A 57 23.67 9.44 12.79
C ASP A 57 23.37 10.00 11.38
N PRO A 58 22.84 11.24 11.25
CA PRO A 58 22.58 11.87 9.97
C PRO A 58 23.78 11.92 9.02
N LYS A 59 25.02 11.95 9.55
CA LYS A 59 26.25 11.98 8.74
C LYS A 59 26.46 10.71 7.91
N MET A 60 25.81 9.61 8.28
CA MET A 60 25.89 8.34 7.53
C MET A 60 24.93 8.27 6.35
N LEU A 61 24.01 9.23 6.23
CA LEU A 61 22.96 9.21 5.21
C LEU A 61 23.46 9.62 3.83
N GLN A 62 23.00 8.92 2.81
CA GLN A 62 23.20 9.23 1.39
C GLN A 62 21.88 9.66 0.74
N GLY A 63 21.13 10.52 1.42
CA GLY A 63 19.80 10.95 1.00
C GLY A 63 19.01 11.51 2.19
N SER A 64 17.68 11.55 2.06
CA SER A 64 16.80 12.13 3.08
C SER A 64 15.69 11.17 3.49
N VAL A 65 15.31 11.21 4.76
CA VAL A 65 14.21 10.42 5.32
C VAL A 65 13.23 11.35 6.00
N TYR A 66 11.95 11.18 5.67
CA TYR A 66 10.84 11.89 6.29
C TYR A 66 9.92 10.85 6.96
N ALA A 67 9.71 10.97 8.26
CA ALA A 67 8.71 10.20 9.00
C ALA A 67 7.53 11.12 9.35
N ILE A 68 6.40 10.88 8.71
CA ILE A 68 5.23 11.76 8.72
C ILE A 68 4.05 11.04 9.37
N SER A 69 3.43 11.66 10.37
CA SER A 69 2.19 11.21 10.97
C SER A 69 1.01 11.56 10.08
N GLY A 70 0.03 10.66 9.97
CA GLY A 70 -1.12 10.79 9.08
C GLY A 70 -2.29 11.61 9.62
N ASN A 71 -3.07 11.06 10.56
CA ASN A 71 -4.27 11.69 11.10
C ASN A 71 -4.06 12.05 12.57
N LEU A 72 -3.53 13.24 12.85
CA LEU A 72 -3.17 13.68 14.20
C LEU A 72 -4.37 13.70 15.13
N LYS A 73 -5.52 14.19 14.64
CA LYS A 73 -6.76 14.23 15.42
C LYS A 73 -7.24 12.82 15.80
N ALA A 74 -7.24 11.87 14.87
CA ALA A 74 -7.66 10.50 15.16
C ALA A 74 -6.65 9.75 16.05
N LEU A 75 -5.36 9.99 15.85
CA LEU A 75 -4.27 9.47 16.69
C LEU A 75 -4.43 9.88 18.16
N SER A 76 -4.73 11.16 18.41
CA SER A 76 -4.97 11.69 19.76
C SER A 76 -6.17 11.04 20.47
N LYS A 77 -7.12 10.50 19.71
CA LYS A 77 -8.33 9.83 20.23
C LYS A 77 -8.25 8.30 20.15
N ASN A 78 -7.15 7.74 19.66
CA ASN A 78 -6.98 6.30 19.40
C ASN A 78 -8.15 5.71 18.59
N LYS A 79 -8.60 6.43 17.56
CA LYS A 79 -9.68 6.01 16.66
C LYS A 79 -9.12 5.83 15.27
N ARG A 80 -9.68 4.91 14.48
CA ARG A 80 -9.33 4.75 13.05
C ARG A 80 -9.42 6.07 12.30
N TYR A 81 -10.56 6.74 12.43
CA TYR A 81 -10.84 8.08 11.94
C TYR A 81 -11.99 8.70 12.74
N LEU A 82 -12.17 10.02 12.65
CA LEU A 82 -13.26 10.75 13.28
C LEU A 82 -14.51 10.69 12.41
N ASP A 83 -14.47 11.32 11.25
CA ASP A 83 -15.63 11.50 10.38
C ASP A 83 -15.57 10.57 9.17
N CYS A 84 -14.46 10.59 8.42
CA CYS A 84 -14.26 9.73 7.26
C CYS A 84 -12.85 9.14 7.21
N ASP A 85 -12.68 8.02 6.51
CA ASP A 85 -11.40 7.34 6.43
C ASP A 85 -10.41 8.15 5.57
N LEU A 86 -9.35 8.69 6.17
CA LEU A 86 -8.32 9.49 5.49
C LEU A 86 -7.68 8.73 4.31
N ASN A 87 -7.62 7.40 4.37
CA ASN A 87 -7.12 6.54 3.28
C ASN A 87 -8.20 6.22 2.23
N ARG A 88 -9.25 7.02 2.16
CA ARG A 88 -10.29 7.02 1.11
C ARG A 88 -10.49 8.40 0.48
N MET A 89 -9.71 9.41 0.88
CA MET A 89 -9.95 10.80 0.48
C MET A 89 -9.12 11.25 -0.73
N TRP A 90 -8.13 10.48 -1.19
CA TRP A 90 -7.11 10.91 -2.16
C TRP A 90 -7.56 10.76 -3.62
N THR A 91 -8.76 11.25 -3.94
CA THR A 91 -9.27 11.36 -5.32
C THR A 91 -9.00 12.75 -5.88
N SER A 92 -8.84 12.88 -7.20
CA SER A 92 -8.67 14.19 -7.86
C SER A 92 -9.79 15.15 -7.47
N ALA A 93 -11.05 14.66 -7.44
CA ALA A 93 -12.19 15.47 -7.06
C ALA A 93 -12.10 16.02 -5.62
N ARG A 94 -11.53 15.28 -4.66
CA ARG A 94 -11.35 15.76 -3.28
C ARG A 94 -10.13 16.65 -3.11
N ILE A 95 -9.03 16.33 -3.79
CA ILE A 95 -7.81 17.14 -3.76
C ILE A 95 -8.03 18.51 -4.43
N GLU A 96 -8.76 18.53 -5.55
CA GLU A 96 -9.08 19.75 -6.30
C GLU A 96 -10.24 20.55 -5.70
N LYS A 97 -11.00 19.95 -4.77
CA LYS A 97 -12.04 20.65 -4.01
C LYS A 97 -11.41 21.72 -3.13
N ARG A 98 -11.21 22.90 -3.73
CA ARG A 98 -11.12 24.15 -3.01
C ARG A 98 -12.55 24.61 -2.70
N SER A 99 -12.91 24.61 -1.41
CA SER A 99 -13.83 25.61 -0.82
C SER A 99 -15.34 25.61 -1.17
N PHE A 100 -16.01 24.49 -1.50
CA PHE A 100 -17.46 24.53 -1.83
C PHE A 100 -18.41 23.53 -1.11
N GLU A 101 -17.98 22.84 -0.03
CA GLU A 101 -18.92 22.06 0.79
C GLU A 101 -19.17 22.74 2.15
N LYS A 102 -20.43 22.72 2.60
CA LYS A 102 -20.88 23.37 3.85
C LYS A 102 -20.35 22.69 5.12
N GLU A 103 -19.84 21.47 5.01
CA GLU A 103 -19.29 20.69 6.12
C GLU A 103 -17.87 20.23 5.79
N LEU A 104 -16.90 20.73 6.56
CA LEU A 104 -15.52 20.25 6.55
C LEU A 104 -15.39 19.12 7.57
N TYR A 105 -14.99 17.94 7.12
CA TYR A 105 -14.63 16.84 8.01
C TYR A 105 -13.29 17.12 8.67
N ALA A 106 -13.07 16.54 9.85
CA ALA A 106 -11.82 16.69 10.57
C ALA A 106 -10.60 16.26 9.72
N GLU A 107 -10.80 15.24 8.88
CA GLU A 107 -9.81 14.69 7.96
C GLU A 107 -9.52 15.54 6.72
N ASP A 108 -10.38 16.48 6.31
CA ASP A 108 -10.11 17.34 5.15
C ASP A 108 -8.85 18.21 5.39
N LEU A 109 -8.71 18.73 6.62
CA LEU A 109 -7.53 19.51 7.03
C LEU A 109 -6.25 18.65 7.10
N GLU A 110 -6.37 17.40 7.56
CA GLU A 110 -5.25 16.46 7.59
C GLU A 110 -4.79 16.13 6.16
N GLN A 111 -5.74 15.93 5.24
CA GLN A 111 -5.45 15.71 3.83
C GLN A 111 -4.75 16.91 3.19
N GLU A 112 -5.27 18.12 3.38
CA GLU A 112 -4.73 19.33 2.77
C GLU A 112 -3.27 19.56 3.20
N GLU A 113 -2.98 19.42 4.50
CA GLU A 113 -1.63 19.56 5.04
C GLU A 113 -0.68 18.49 4.47
N LEU A 114 -1.09 17.22 4.49
CA LEU A 114 -0.29 16.13 3.91
C LEU A 114 -0.06 16.32 2.41
N PHE A 115 -1.08 16.78 1.69
CA PHE A 115 -0.97 17.09 0.27
C PHE A 115 0.08 18.17 0.01
N GLY A 116 0.06 19.27 0.78
CA GLY A 116 1.06 20.33 0.73
C GLY A 116 2.48 19.81 0.94
N ILE A 117 2.69 19.01 2.00
CA ILE A 117 4.00 18.40 2.32
C ILE A 117 4.47 17.49 1.18
N ILE A 118 3.58 16.67 0.62
CA ILE A 118 3.90 15.79 -0.51
C ILE A 118 4.32 16.60 -1.74
N GLN A 119 3.57 17.66 -2.08
CA GLN A 119 3.94 18.53 -3.21
C GLN A 119 5.29 19.21 -2.99
N GLU A 120 5.55 19.72 -1.78
CA GLU A 120 6.82 20.36 -1.42
C GLU A 120 7.99 19.39 -1.62
N ILE A 121 7.94 18.21 -0.99
CA ILE A 121 8.98 17.17 -1.13
C ILE A 121 9.20 16.79 -2.59
N ILE A 122 8.14 16.60 -3.37
CA ILE A 122 8.25 16.25 -4.80
C ILE A 122 8.87 17.39 -5.61
N SER A 123 8.54 18.64 -5.29
CA SER A 123 9.04 19.81 -6.02
C SER A 123 10.53 20.05 -5.81
N GLU A 124 11.00 19.85 -4.57
CA GLU A 124 12.39 20.07 -4.15
C GLU A 124 13.35 18.99 -4.64
N ASN A 125 12.85 17.80 -4.97
CA ASN A 125 13.69 16.63 -5.23
C ASN A 125 13.56 16.13 -6.67
N LYS A 126 14.70 15.92 -7.33
CA LYS A 126 14.80 15.29 -8.67
C LYS A 126 15.36 13.87 -8.61
N THR A 127 15.59 13.34 -7.41
CA THR A 127 16.13 12.01 -7.13
C THR A 127 14.99 10.98 -6.97
N PRO A 128 15.32 9.68 -6.87
CA PRO A 128 14.34 8.65 -6.53
C PRO A 128 13.57 8.97 -5.23
N LEU A 129 12.24 8.91 -5.30
CA LEU A 129 11.35 9.09 -4.14
C LEU A 129 10.62 7.79 -3.82
N TYR A 130 10.66 7.37 -2.57
CA TYR A 130 9.98 6.18 -2.09
C TYR A 130 8.92 6.59 -1.08
N PHE A 131 7.67 6.20 -1.31
CA PHE A 131 6.58 6.46 -0.39
C PHE A 131 6.13 5.15 0.25
N ILE A 132 6.14 5.08 1.57
CA ILE A 132 5.77 3.88 2.30
C ILE A 132 4.71 4.25 3.32
N ASP A 133 3.57 3.57 3.28
CA ASP A 133 2.52 3.71 4.29
C ASP A 133 2.56 2.52 5.26
N LEU A 134 2.79 2.79 6.55
CA LEU A 134 2.89 1.79 7.59
C LEU A 134 1.55 1.62 8.30
N HIS A 135 1.03 0.40 8.24
CA HIS A 135 -0.27 0.02 8.77
C HIS A 135 -0.19 -1.22 9.66
N THR A 136 -1.32 -1.48 10.33
CA THR A 136 -1.61 -2.74 11.03
C THR A 136 -3.03 -3.17 10.73
N THR A 137 -3.34 -4.45 10.95
CA THR A 137 -4.66 -5.02 10.68
C THR A 137 -5.44 -5.31 11.96
N SER A 138 -6.77 -5.40 11.83
CA SER A 138 -7.63 -5.74 12.98
C SER A 138 -7.58 -7.21 13.38
N SER A 139 -7.27 -8.09 12.42
CA SER A 139 -7.05 -9.53 12.60
C SER A 139 -5.57 -9.86 12.72
N ASP A 140 -5.29 -11.02 13.31
CA ASP A 140 -3.96 -11.63 13.25
C ASP A 140 -3.57 -11.91 11.80
N THR A 141 -2.32 -11.60 11.47
CA THR A 141 -1.76 -11.72 10.13
C THR A 141 -0.25 -11.86 10.18
N LEU A 142 0.31 -12.53 9.17
CA LEU A 142 1.71 -12.36 8.78
C LEU A 142 1.96 -10.89 8.41
N PRO A 143 3.16 -10.32 8.60
CA PRO A 143 3.49 -9.04 7.99
C PRO A 143 3.47 -9.18 6.46
N PHE A 144 2.95 -8.19 5.74
CA PHE A 144 2.83 -8.25 4.28
C PHE A 144 2.93 -6.88 3.62
N ILE A 145 3.20 -6.89 2.31
CA ILE A 145 3.23 -5.68 1.49
C ILE A 145 2.00 -5.62 0.58
N THR A 146 1.38 -4.45 0.47
CA THR A 146 0.39 -4.15 -0.56
C THR A 146 1.00 -3.24 -1.62
N ILE A 147 0.75 -3.54 -2.89
CA ILE A 147 1.20 -2.68 -4.00
C ILE A 147 0.14 -2.51 -5.06
N ASN A 148 0.19 -1.34 -5.70
CA ASN A 148 -0.29 -1.20 -7.06
C ASN A 148 0.60 -2.00 -8.01
N ASP A 149 -0.04 -2.62 -8.99
CA ASP A 149 0.59 -3.55 -9.91
C ASP A 149 1.46 -2.90 -11.02
N SER A 150 2.40 -2.03 -10.63
CA SER A 150 3.45 -1.50 -11.52
C SER A 150 4.72 -2.36 -11.44
N LEU A 151 5.50 -2.42 -12.52
CA LEU A 151 6.74 -3.19 -12.57
C LEU A 151 7.78 -2.68 -11.57
N ILE A 152 7.79 -1.37 -11.32
CA ILE A 152 8.73 -0.77 -10.37
C ILE A 152 8.39 -1.18 -8.92
N ASN A 153 7.12 -1.15 -8.54
CA ASN A 153 6.68 -1.60 -7.21
C ASN A 153 6.93 -3.11 -7.04
N ARG A 154 6.65 -3.93 -8.06
CA ARG A 154 6.96 -5.38 -8.05
C ARG A 154 8.44 -5.65 -7.81
N ARG A 155 9.34 -4.87 -8.42
CA ARG A 155 10.78 -5.03 -8.23
C ARG A 155 11.22 -4.66 -6.82
N PHE A 156 10.73 -3.52 -6.31
CA PHE A 156 11.11 -3.04 -4.99
C PHE A 156 10.53 -3.92 -3.87
N SER A 157 9.26 -4.35 -3.97
CA SER A 157 8.62 -5.20 -2.95
C SER A 157 9.27 -6.57 -2.82
N LYS A 158 9.80 -7.14 -3.91
CA LYS A 158 10.54 -8.42 -3.91
C LYS A 158 11.83 -8.41 -3.07
N LEU A 159 12.32 -7.25 -2.66
CA LEU A 159 13.51 -7.14 -1.79
C LEU A 159 13.21 -7.55 -0.34
N PHE A 160 11.93 -7.54 0.03
CA PHE A 160 11.47 -7.84 1.38
C PHE A 160 10.93 -9.27 1.45
N PRO A 161 11.31 -10.09 2.44
CA PRO A 161 10.97 -11.51 2.51
C PRO A 161 9.59 -11.75 3.14
N VAL A 162 8.57 -11.06 2.64
CA VAL A 162 7.17 -11.11 3.11
C VAL A 162 6.22 -11.39 1.93
N PRO A 163 4.99 -11.88 2.17
CA PRO A 163 4.02 -12.00 1.09
C PRO A 163 3.64 -10.63 0.53
N VAL A 164 3.30 -10.59 -0.75
CA VAL A 164 2.89 -9.37 -1.46
C VAL A 164 1.49 -9.54 -2.02
N ILE A 165 0.61 -8.58 -1.75
CA ILE A 165 -0.75 -8.52 -2.27
C ILE A 165 -0.80 -7.50 -3.40
N LEU A 166 -1.15 -7.96 -4.60
CA LEU A 166 -1.32 -7.11 -5.77
C LEU A 166 -2.76 -6.61 -5.87
N GLY A 167 -2.91 -5.34 -6.20
CA GLY A 167 -4.18 -4.81 -6.71
C GLY A 167 -5.24 -4.53 -5.64
N ILE A 168 -4.87 -4.41 -4.36
CA ILE A 168 -5.84 -4.03 -3.31
C ILE A 168 -6.49 -2.68 -3.62
N GLU A 169 -5.75 -1.77 -4.26
CA GLU A 169 -6.24 -0.47 -4.68
C GLU A 169 -7.30 -0.52 -5.79
N GLU A 170 -7.45 -1.63 -6.51
CA GLU A 170 -8.55 -1.78 -7.47
C GLU A 170 -9.90 -1.87 -6.79
N TYR A 171 -9.88 -2.32 -5.54
CA TYR A 171 -11.06 -2.49 -4.71
C TYR A 171 -11.29 -1.32 -3.76
N LEU A 172 -10.35 -0.38 -3.67
CA LEU A 172 -10.37 0.73 -2.74
C LEU A 172 -10.34 2.06 -3.49
N GLU A 173 -11.32 2.93 -3.25
CA GLU A 173 -11.36 4.26 -3.83
C GLU A 173 -10.67 5.29 -2.92
N GLY A 174 -9.78 6.10 -3.50
CA GLY A 174 -9.09 7.18 -2.78
C GLY A 174 -7.97 6.83 -1.77
N PRO A 175 -7.27 5.69 -1.80
CA PRO A 175 -6.06 5.53 -0.98
C PRO A 175 -4.95 6.54 -1.31
N LEU A 176 -4.19 6.95 -0.30
CA LEU A 176 -3.00 7.81 -0.44
C LEU A 176 -2.01 7.23 -1.46
N LEU A 177 -1.68 5.94 -1.31
CA LEU A 177 -0.74 5.29 -2.22
C LEU A 177 -1.26 5.20 -3.66
N SER A 178 -2.59 5.20 -3.88
CA SER A 178 -3.14 5.29 -5.24
C SER A 178 -2.83 6.63 -5.89
N TYR A 179 -2.92 7.72 -5.13
CA TYR A 179 -2.52 9.05 -5.59
C TYR A 179 -1.03 9.09 -5.94
N ILE A 180 -0.16 8.60 -5.05
CA ILE A 180 1.29 8.56 -5.28
C ILE A 180 1.67 7.70 -6.50
N ASN A 181 1.02 6.54 -6.67
CA ASN A 181 1.26 5.68 -7.84
C ASN A 181 0.92 6.39 -9.16
N ASN A 182 -0.13 7.22 -9.18
CA ASN A 182 -0.47 8.00 -10.37
C ASN A 182 0.59 9.07 -10.69
N LEU A 183 1.35 9.53 -9.69
CA LEU A 183 2.52 10.39 -9.89
C LEU A 183 3.76 9.62 -10.38
N GLY A 184 3.72 8.28 -10.35
CA GLY A 184 4.74 7.41 -10.92
C GLY A 184 5.90 7.05 -9.99
N PHE A 185 5.80 7.35 -8.69
CA PHE A 185 6.85 7.02 -7.72
C PHE A 185 6.69 5.61 -7.15
N VAL A 186 7.77 5.05 -6.58
CA VAL A 186 7.68 3.79 -5.84
C VAL A 186 6.78 4.02 -4.63
N SER A 187 5.77 3.18 -4.49
CA SER A 187 4.89 3.25 -3.33
C SER A 187 4.43 1.89 -2.84
N LEU A 188 4.59 1.65 -1.54
CA LEU A 188 4.27 0.40 -0.87
C LEU A 188 3.40 0.67 0.36
N GLY A 189 2.37 -0.13 0.56
CA GLY A 189 1.77 -0.29 1.88
C GLY A 189 2.47 -1.43 2.60
N PHE A 190 2.80 -1.27 3.88
CA PHE A 190 3.32 -2.34 4.70
C PHE A 190 2.44 -2.55 5.92
N GLU A 191 1.83 -3.72 5.98
CA GLU A 191 0.94 -4.16 7.04
C GLU A 191 1.78 -5.01 7.99
N SER A 192 2.14 -4.43 9.13
CA SER A 192 3.19 -4.96 10.00
C SER A 192 2.73 -6.09 10.94
N GLY A 193 1.42 -6.27 11.09
CA GLY A 193 0.80 -7.24 12.00
C GLY A 193 -0.51 -6.71 12.57
N GLN A 194 -0.98 -7.31 13.66
CA GLN A 194 -2.22 -6.90 14.33
C GLN A 194 -2.04 -5.60 15.13
N HIS A 195 -3.07 -4.74 15.19
CA HIS A 195 -3.04 -3.38 15.79
C HIS A 195 -2.36 -3.25 17.15
N THR A 196 -2.51 -4.25 18.02
CA THR A 196 -2.07 -4.23 19.43
C THR A 196 -0.89 -5.15 19.71
N SER A 197 -0.41 -5.87 18.69
CA SER A 197 0.71 -6.80 18.83
C SER A 197 2.04 -6.04 18.94
N LYS A 198 2.91 -6.48 19.87
CA LYS A 198 4.28 -5.96 19.98
C LYS A 198 5.14 -6.37 18.79
N GLU A 199 4.84 -7.54 18.23
CA GLU A 199 5.48 -8.08 17.04
C GLU A 199 5.27 -7.15 15.84
N ALA A 200 4.13 -6.45 15.74
CA ALA A 200 3.90 -5.45 14.70
C ALA A 200 4.95 -4.33 14.74
N VAL A 201 5.35 -3.86 15.94
CA VAL A 201 6.42 -2.86 16.09
C VAL A 201 7.76 -3.44 15.61
N TYR A 202 8.12 -4.66 16.03
CA TYR A 202 9.39 -5.29 15.61
C TYR A 202 9.46 -5.57 14.10
N ASN A 203 8.34 -5.96 13.50
CA ASN A 203 8.23 -6.16 12.07
C ASN A 203 8.40 -4.83 11.31
N ALA A 204 7.75 -3.75 11.78
CA ALA A 204 7.93 -2.42 11.24
C ALA A 204 9.38 -1.93 11.38
N GLU A 205 10.04 -2.13 12.53
CA GLU A 205 11.45 -1.78 12.72
C GLU A 205 12.36 -2.48 11.70
N SER A 206 12.18 -3.79 11.53
CA SER A 206 12.96 -4.61 10.58
C SER A 206 12.73 -4.13 9.15
N PHE A 207 11.48 -3.86 8.79
CA PHE A 207 11.10 -3.36 7.47
C PHE A 207 11.68 -1.97 7.19
N ILE A 208 11.59 -1.02 8.13
CA ILE A 208 12.14 0.34 7.99
C ILE A 208 13.64 0.29 7.74
N ARG A 209 14.39 -0.51 8.53
CA ARG A 209 15.84 -0.70 8.34
C ARG A 209 16.16 -1.26 6.96
N MET A 210 15.42 -2.27 6.50
CA MET A 210 15.57 -2.82 5.16
C MET A 210 15.24 -1.78 4.07
N ALA A 211 14.19 -0.97 4.25
CA ALA A 211 13.82 0.07 3.29
C ALA A 211 14.87 1.17 3.20
N LEU A 212 15.47 1.59 4.32
CA LEU A 212 16.61 2.52 4.35
C LEU A 212 17.82 1.96 3.59
N HIS A 213 18.09 0.65 3.72
CA HIS A 213 19.15 -0.02 2.99
C HIS A 213 18.88 -0.12 1.49
N PHE A 214 17.72 -0.66 1.12
CA PHE A 214 17.39 -0.91 -0.29
C PHE A 214 17.11 0.35 -1.09
N SER A 215 16.63 1.42 -0.46
CA SER A 215 16.51 2.73 -1.10
C SER A 215 17.87 3.37 -1.41
N GLY A 216 18.95 2.91 -0.76
CA GLY A 216 20.30 3.46 -0.90
C GLY A 216 20.61 4.59 0.09
N ILE A 217 19.71 4.87 1.04
CA ILE A 217 19.86 5.95 2.01
C ILE A 217 20.86 5.61 3.11
N LEU A 218 20.86 4.37 3.61
CA LEU A 218 21.74 3.93 4.67
C LEU A 218 22.30 2.53 4.37
N LYS A 219 23.62 2.41 4.23
CA LYS A 219 24.24 1.10 4.02
C LYS A 219 24.34 0.32 5.33
N LEU A 220 23.33 -0.49 5.60
CA LEU A 220 23.41 -1.55 6.60
C LEU A 220 24.27 -2.69 6.03
N SER A 221 25.38 -3.05 6.66
CA SER A 221 26.21 -4.21 6.29
C SER A 221 25.48 -5.52 6.67
N ASP A 222 26.10 -6.42 7.43
CA ASP A 222 25.52 -7.71 7.85
C ASP A 222 24.20 -7.57 8.63
N GLN A 223 23.93 -6.37 9.15
CA GLN A 223 22.67 -6.06 9.82
C GLN A 223 21.45 -6.24 8.91
N VAL A 224 21.55 -5.95 7.60
CA VAL A 224 20.40 -6.09 6.69
C VAL A 224 19.95 -7.56 6.56
N GLU A 225 20.89 -8.50 6.59
CA GLU A 225 20.59 -9.93 6.54
C GLU A 225 19.87 -10.38 7.83
N LYS A 226 20.29 -9.87 8.98
CA LYS A 226 19.61 -10.13 10.26
C LYS A 226 18.17 -9.62 10.24
N GLU A 227 17.92 -8.39 9.78
CA GLU A 227 16.57 -7.85 9.67
C GLU A 227 15.72 -8.65 8.65
N SER A 228 16.34 -9.08 7.54
CA SER A 228 15.69 -9.96 6.55
C SER A 228 15.27 -11.30 7.16
N LEU A 229 16.13 -11.94 7.95
CA LEU A 229 15.81 -13.20 8.64
C LEU A 229 14.69 -13.04 9.67
N LYS A 230 14.70 -11.95 10.46
CA LYS A 230 13.60 -11.65 11.40
C LYS A 230 12.27 -11.53 10.67
N LEU A 231 12.24 -10.74 9.60
CA LEU A 231 11.02 -10.48 8.86
C LEU A 231 10.53 -11.73 8.11
N ALA A 232 11.45 -12.52 7.54
CA ALA A 232 11.14 -13.81 6.93
C ALA A 232 10.52 -14.79 7.95
N LYS A 233 11.06 -14.84 9.17
CA LYS A 233 10.51 -15.67 10.25
C LYS A 233 9.12 -15.21 10.66
N ALA A 234 8.91 -13.90 10.83
CA ALA A 234 7.61 -13.33 11.16
C ALA A 234 6.56 -13.59 10.07
N ALA A 235 6.98 -13.63 8.80
CA ALA A 235 6.15 -14.02 7.66
C ALA A 235 6.04 -15.54 7.45
N GLU A 236 6.53 -16.38 8.37
CA GLU A 236 6.55 -17.84 8.25
C GLU A 236 7.19 -18.33 6.93
N ASN A 237 8.20 -17.62 6.46
CA ASN A 237 8.86 -17.80 5.16
C ASN A 237 7.91 -17.71 3.95
N ASN A 238 6.71 -17.16 4.13
CA ASN A 238 5.82 -16.84 3.04
C ASN A 238 6.38 -15.66 2.25
N ARG A 239 6.80 -15.92 1.01
CA ARG A 239 7.28 -14.89 0.07
C ARG A 239 6.45 -14.88 -1.21
N LYS A 240 5.24 -15.42 -1.13
CA LYS A 240 4.36 -15.60 -2.28
C LYS A 240 3.70 -14.28 -2.63
N ILE A 241 3.35 -14.16 -3.90
CA ILE A 241 2.58 -13.03 -4.43
C ILE A 241 1.15 -13.49 -4.62
N TYR A 242 0.19 -12.68 -4.18
CA TYR A 242 -1.24 -12.98 -4.21
C TYR A 242 -2.00 -11.89 -4.96
N GLU A 243 -3.13 -12.27 -5.54
CA GLU A 243 -4.16 -11.36 -6.04
C GLU A 243 -5.43 -11.49 -5.20
N ILE A 244 -6.21 -10.43 -5.14
CA ILE A 244 -7.56 -10.46 -4.57
C ILE A 244 -8.53 -10.96 -5.63
N ILE A 245 -9.27 -12.01 -5.28
CA ILE A 245 -10.28 -12.63 -6.16
C ILE A 245 -11.72 -12.36 -5.71
N TYR A 246 -11.89 -11.79 -4.52
CA TYR A 246 -13.19 -11.40 -3.97
C TYR A 246 -13.03 -10.38 -2.84
N ARG A 247 -13.99 -9.46 -2.74
CA ARG A 247 -14.17 -8.51 -1.65
C ARG A 247 -15.63 -8.57 -1.21
N TYR A 248 -15.86 -8.73 0.09
CA TYR A 248 -17.16 -8.48 0.69
C TYR A 248 -17.28 -6.99 1.05
N ASN A 249 -18.02 -6.22 0.25
CA ASN A 249 -18.28 -4.80 0.52
C ASN A 249 -19.49 -4.67 1.46
N ILE A 250 -19.27 -4.10 2.64
CA ILE A 250 -20.32 -3.81 3.60
C ILE A 250 -21.08 -2.57 3.12
N MET A 251 -22.38 -2.69 2.95
CA MET A 251 -23.24 -1.61 2.49
C MET A 251 -23.54 -0.63 3.63
N LYS A 252 -23.92 0.60 3.28
CA LYS A 252 -24.36 1.59 4.26
C LYS A 252 -25.56 1.03 5.05
N ASN A 253 -25.47 1.09 6.38
CA ASN A 253 -26.45 0.55 7.34
C ASN A 253 -26.55 -0.98 7.41
N GLU A 254 -25.64 -1.74 6.77
CA GLU A 254 -25.58 -3.19 6.91
C GLU A 254 -25.02 -3.58 8.29
N HIS A 255 -25.71 -4.47 9.00
CA HIS A 255 -25.25 -5.01 10.28
C HIS A 255 -24.38 -6.25 10.06
N PHE A 256 -23.18 -6.02 9.54
CA PHE A 256 -22.20 -7.07 9.29
C PHE A 256 -21.40 -7.42 10.56
N LYS A 257 -21.23 -8.72 10.82
CA LYS A 257 -20.38 -9.25 11.89
C LYS A 257 -19.63 -10.49 11.44
N MET A 258 -18.30 -10.39 11.38
CA MET A 258 -17.44 -11.54 11.13
C MET A 258 -17.50 -12.55 12.29
N LYS A 259 -17.50 -13.85 12.00
CA LYS A 259 -17.29 -14.86 13.04
C LYS A 259 -15.82 -14.79 13.50
N PRO A 260 -15.57 -14.92 14.81
CA PRO A 260 -14.21 -14.85 15.35
C PRO A 260 -13.37 -16.04 14.91
N GLY A 261 -12.04 -15.86 14.89
CA GLY A 261 -11.08 -16.96 14.73
C GLY A 261 -10.45 -17.10 13.35
N PHE A 262 -10.89 -16.33 12.35
CA PHE A 262 -10.23 -16.32 11.05
C PHE A 262 -9.00 -15.42 11.07
N VAL A 263 -7.92 -15.90 10.44
CA VAL A 263 -6.69 -15.13 10.29
C VAL A 263 -6.36 -14.90 8.82
N SER A 264 -5.59 -13.86 8.53
CA SER A 264 -5.14 -13.63 7.14
C SER A 264 -4.19 -14.74 6.69
N PHE A 265 -4.26 -15.10 5.40
CA PHE A 265 -3.50 -16.20 4.77
C PHE A 265 -3.96 -17.62 5.14
N GLU A 266 -5.03 -17.76 5.93
CA GLU A 266 -5.65 -19.05 6.26
C GLU A 266 -6.41 -19.63 5.06
N LYS A 267 -6.28 -20.94 4.83
CA LYS A 267 -7.12 -21.64 3.85
C LYS A 267 -8.45 -22.02 4.50
N VAL A 268 -9.55 -21.61 3.88
CA VAL A 268 -10.91 -21.90 4.37
C VAL A 268 -11.64 -22.77 3.35
N GLU A 269 -12.35 -23.79 3.86
CA GLU A 269 -13.06 -24.77 3.05
C GLU A 269 -14.46 -24.29 2.62
N LYS A 270 -14.97 -24.84 1.53
CA LYS A 270 -16.32 -24.55 1.07
C LYS A 270 -17.35 -24.93 2.15
N GLY A 271 -18.34 -24.07 2.37
CA GLY A 271 -19.41 -24.30 3.33
C GLY A 271 -19.09 -23.81 4.75
N THR A 272 -17.90 -23.24 5.00
CA THR A 272 -17.61 -22.62 6.30
C THR A 272 -18.45 -21.35 6.49
N LEU A 273 -19.05 -21.20 7.67
CA LEU A 273 -19.76 -19.99 8.10
C LEU A 273 -18.74 -18.88 8.41
N LEU A 274 -18.74 -17.82 7.61
CA LEU A 274 -17.77 -16.72 7.71
C LEU A 274 -18.26 -15.57 8.59
N ALA A 275 -19.50 -15.16 8.40
CA ALA A 275 -20.06 -13.96 9.00
C ALA A 275 -21.58 -14.07 9.10
N THR A 276 -22.18 -13.13 9.82
CA THR A 276 -23.62 -12.87 9.81
C THR A 276 -23.83 -11.43 9.35
N SER A 277 -24.78 -11.19 8.45
CA SER A 277 -25.16 -9.86 7.96
C SER A 277 -26.68 -9.73 7.91
N ASP A 278 -27.23 -8.74 8.61
CA ASP A 278 -28.69 -8.52 8.75
C ASP A 278 -29.43 -9.83 9.05
N GLU A 279 -28.95 -10.54 10.10
CA GLU A 279 -29.47 -11.83 10.57
C GLU A 279 -29.33 -13.01 9.61
N ARG A 280 -28.66 -12.82 8.46
CA ARG A 280 -28.37 -13.89 7.49
C ARG A 280 -26.95 -14.40 7.62
N ASP A 281 -26.80 -15.71 7.62
CA ASP A 281 -25.51 -16.37 7.64
C ASP A 281 -24.83 -16.35 6.26
N ILE A 282 -23.55 -15.98 6.24
CA ILE A 282 -22.72 -15.91 5.05
C ILE A 282 -21.76 -17.09 5.05
N TYR A 283 -21.95 -18.01 4.10
CA TYR A 283 -21.13 -19.19 3.94
C TYR A 283 -20.14 -19.03 2.78
N LEU A 284 -18.95 -19.63 2.92
CA LEU A 284 -17.96 -19.64 1.86
C LEU A 284 -18.41 -20.52 0.68
N SER A 285 -18.58 -19.94 -0.51
CA SER A 285 -19.09 -20.65 -1.70
C SER A 285 -18.08 -21.59 -2.36
N ARG A 286 -16.78 -21.36 -2.15
CA ARG A 286 -15.68 -22.15 -2.71
C ARG A 286 -14.44 -22.07 -1.82
N LYS A 287 -13.62 -23.12 -1.83
CA LYS A 287 -12.32 -23.11 -1.14
C LYS A 287 -11.50 -21.89 -1.56
N ALA A 288 -10.99 -21.15 -0.58
CA ALA A 288 -10.26 -19.91 -0.81
C ALA A 288 -9.27 -19.64 0.33
N THR A 289 -8.43 -18.62 0.16
CA THR A 289 -7.58 -18.11 1.24
C THR A 289 -8.22 -16.85 1.81
N MET A 290 -8.51 -16.85 3.11
CA MET A 290 -9.07 -15.71 3.84
C MET A 290 -8.02 -14.60 3.95
N PHE A 291 -8.47 -13.35 3.87
CA PHE A 291 -7.60 -12.19 3.95
C PHE A 291 -8.31 -10.99 4.56
N MET A 292 -7.64 -10.31 5.50
CA MET A 292 -8.11 -9.13 6.24
C MET A 292 -9.58 -9.22 6.70
N PRO A 293 -9.98 -10.25 7.48
CA PRO A 293 -11.30 -10.25 8.09
C PRO A 293 -11.46 -9.07 9.06
N LEU A 294 -12.64 -8.44 9.04
CA LEU A 294 -12.96 -7.24 9.81
C LEU A 294 -13.37 -7.60 11.24
N TYR A 295 -12.50 -7.26 12.20
CA TYR A 295 -12.79 -7.41 13.64
C TYR A 295 -12.86 -6.08 14.40
N GLN A 296 -12.52 -4.98 13.74
CA GLN A 296 -12.72 -3.63 14.29
C GLN A 296 -14.16 -3.14 14.09
N LYS A 297 -14.55 -2.13 14.87
CA LYS A 297 -15.93 -1.58 14.88
C LYS A 297 -16.29 -0.76 13.62
N LYS A 298 -15.30 -0.17 12.94
CA LYS A 298 -15.49 0.70 11.77
C LYS A 298 -14.78 0.08 10.57
N GLY A 299 -15.43 0.08 9.40
CA GLY A 299 -14.86 -0.37 8.14
C GLY A 299 -15.95 -0.69 7.12
N GLU A 300 -15.61 -0.60 5.84
CA GLU A 300 -16.51 -0.91 4.71
C GLU A 300 -16.16 -2.26 4.06
N ASP A 301 -15.11 -2.91 4.54
CA ASP A 301 -14.50 -4.09 3.98
C ASP A 301 -14.66 -5.25 4.98
N GLY A 302 -15.56 -6.19 4.71
CA GLY A 302 -15.87 -7.28 5.64
C GLY A 302 -14.79 -8.36 5.67
N TYR A 303 -14.41 -8.85 4.48
CA TYR A 303 -13.28 -9.74 4.27
C TYR A 303 -12.92 -9.78 2.79
N TYR A 304 -11.73 -10.31 2.50
CA TYR A 304 -11.27 -10.58 1.14
C TYR A 304 -10.94 -12.06 0.99
N LEU A 305 -10.97 -12.52 -0.26
CA LEU A 305 -10.39 -13.80 -0.62
C LEU A 305 -9.24 -13.57 -1.58
N ILE A 306 -8.12 -14.24 -1.31
CA ILE A 306 -6.91 -14.13 -2.13
C ILE A 306 -6.53 -15.46 -2.76
N ARG A 307 -5.76 -15.37 -3.85
CA ARG A 307 -5.18 -16.51 -4.55
C ARG A 307 -3.71 -16.24 -4.85
N LYS A 308 -2.86 -17.25 -4.68
CA LYS A 308 -1.45 -17.18 -5.07
C LYS A 308 -1.35 -17.03 -6.60
N ILE A 309 -0.54 -16.09 -7.05
CA ILE A 309 -0.15 -15.95 -8.46
C ILE A 309 1.08 -16.81 -8.70
N GLU A 310 1.03 -17.67 -9.72
CA GLU A 310 2.20 -18.48 -10.07
C GLU A 310 3.29 -17.62 -10.75
N PRO A 311 4.59 -17.82 -10.43
CA PRO A 311 5.69 -17.01 -10.95
C PRO A 311 5.74 -16.90 -12.48
N PHE A 312 5.31 -17.96 -13.19
CA PHE A 312 5.21 -17.96 -14.64
C PHE A 312 4.34 -16.81 -15.16
N PHE A 313 3.16 -16.59 -14.57
CA PHE A 313 2.25 -15.54 -14.98
C PHE A 313 2.82 -14.14 -14.70
N LEU A 314 3.58 -13.97 -13.62
CA LEU A 314 4.26 -12.72 -13.31
C LEU A 314 5.37 -12.40 -14.32
N ARG A 315 6.16 -13.41 -14.73
CA ARG A 315 7.21 -13.26 -15.75
C ARG A 315 6.61 -12.96 -17.11
N LEU A 316 5.56 -13.69 -17.51
CA LEU A 316 4.85 -13.46 -18.76
C LEU A 316 4.26 -12.05 -18.80
N SER A 317 3.57 -11.64 -17.72
CA SER A 317 3.06 -10.29 -17.53
C SER A 317 4.16 -9.23 -17.71
N ALA A 318 5.30 -9.39 -17.03
CA ALA A 318 6.40 -8.45 -17.13
C ALA A 318 7.03 -8.39 -18.54
N TYR A 319 7.15 -9.53 -19.20
CA TYR A 319 7.65 -9.60 -20.58
C TYR A 319 6.71 -8.88 -21.55
N LEU A 320 5.40 -9.16 -21.48
CA LEU A 320 4.39 -8.55 -22.36
C LEU A 320 4.31 -7.03 -22.18
N ARG A 321 4.45 -6.53 -20.95
CA ARG A 321 4.52 -5.08 -20.69
C ARG A 321 5.81 -4.44 -21.21
N LYS A 322 6.95 -5.14 -21.13
CA LYS A 322 8.23 -4.63 -21.63
C LYS A 322 8.24 -4.43 -23.15
N ILE A 323 7.53 -5.28 -23.89
CA ILE A 323 7.43 -5.18 -25.35
C ILE A 323 6.30 -4.25 -25.83
N ASN A 324 5.61 -3.54 -24.92
CA ASN A 324 4.43 -2.73 -25.23
C ASN A 324 3.39 -3.54 -26.02
N ALA A 325 3.05 -4.73 -25.53
CA ALA A 325 2.06 -5.62 -26.15
C ALA A 325 0.64 -5.01 -26.20
N ASP A 326 0.40 -3.80 -25.67
CA ASP A 326 -0.84 -3.03 -25.90
C ASP A 326 -1.20 -2.95 -27.38
N HIS A 327 -0.20 -2.84 -28.26
CA HIS A 327 -0.43 -2.83 -29.71
C HIS A 327 -1.02 -4.14 -30.23
N VAL A 328 -0.72 -5.26 -29.58
CA VAL A 328 -1.28 -6.58 -29.90
C VAL A 328 -2.65 -6.77 -29.27
N LEU A 329 -2.90 -6.19 -28.09
CA LEU A 329 -4.19 -6.30 -27.39
C LEU A 329 -5.34 -5.65 -28.18
N VAL A 330 -5.08 -4.63 -28.98
CA VAL A 330 -6.07 -3.98 -29.87
C VAL A 330 -6.48 -4.91 -31.03
N LEU A 331 -5.69 -5.94 -31.35
CA LEU A 331 -6.07 -6.95 -32.33
C LEU A 331 -7.11 -7.94 -31.78
N LEU A 332 -7.36 -7.93 -30.45
CA LEU A 332 -8.40 -8.75 -29.86
C LEU A 332 -9.78 -8.19 -30.20
N PRO A 333 -10.77 -9.04 -30.53
CA PRO A 333 -12.13 -8.59 -30.80
C PRO A 333 -12.71 -7.78 -29.64
N GLY A 334 -13.23 -6.59 -29.95
CA GLY A 334 -13.85 -5.71 -28.96
C GLY A 334 -12.88 -4.86 -28.14
N VAL A 335 -11.61 -4.76 -28.51
CA VAL A 335 -10.62 -3.87 -27.89
C VAL A 335 -10.22 -2.77 -28.86
N SER A 336 -10.34 -1.51 -28.45
CA SER A 336 -9.92 -0.35 -29.25
C SER A 336 -9.17 0.68 -28.41
N TRP A 337 -8.53 1.66 -29.04
CA TRP A 337 -7.98 2.81 -28.33
C TRP A 337 -9.09 3.80 -27.98
N GLU A 338 -9.06 4.36 -26.77
CA GLU A 338 -10.00 5.41 -26.35
C GLU A 338 -9.76 6.72 -27.12
N ASN A 339 -8.50 7.06 -27.38
CA ASN A 339 -8.12 8.31 -28.03
C ASN A 339 -6.91 8.14 -28.94
N SER A 340 -6.70 9.11 -29.84
CA SER A 340 -5.56 9.16 -30.78
C SER A 340 -4.20 9.16 -30.07
N ASN A 341 -4.14 9.69 -28.84
CA ASN A 341 -2.96 9.66 -27.98
C ASN A 341 -2.70 8.27 -27.36
N ARG A 342 -3.51 7.26 -27.72
CA ARG A 342 -3.40 5.85 -27.32
C ARG A 342 -3.26 5.67 -25.81
N SER A 343 -3.85 6.56 -25.00
CA SER A 343 -3.60 6.64 -23.55
C SER A 343 -4.29 5.54 -22.74
N ALA A 344 -5.40 5.02 -23.24
CA ALA A 344 -6.18 3.94 -22.65
C ALA A 344 -6.84 3.08 -23.73
N LEU A 345 -7.13 1.83 -23.39
CA LEU A 345 -7.90 0.89 -24.18
C LEU A 345 -9.37 0.94 -23.74
N LEU A 346 -10.29 0.89 -24.69
CA LEU A 346 -11.72 0.69 -24.47
C LEU A 346 -12.05 -0.76 -24.81
N ILE A 347 -12.70 -1.46 -23.88
CA ILE A 347 -13.07 -2.86 -24.06
C ILE A 347 -14.58 -2.98 -24.06
N ASN A 348 -15.13 -3.53 -25.13
CA ASN A 348 -16.54 -3.87 -25.24
C ASN A 348 -16.82 -5.21 -24.54
N LEU A 349 -17.54 -5.13 -23.43
CA LEU A 349 -17.92 -6.28 -22.60
C LEU A 349 -18.90 -7.24 -23.26
N LYS A 350 -19.64 -6.83 -24.29
CA LYS A 350 -20.51 -7.74 -25.06
C LYS A 350 -19.70 -8.73 -25.90
N ILE A 351 -18.50 -8.33 -26.33
CA ILE A 351 -17.63 -9.12 -27.22
C ILE A 351 -16.53 -9.83 -26.42
N ALA A 352 -15.88 -9.14 -25.47
CA ALA A 352 -14.69 -9.63 -24.77
C ALA A 352 -14.94 -10.08 -23.31
N ARG A 353 -16.20 -10.38 -22.93
CA ARG A 353 -16.66 -10.61 -21.55
C ARG A 353 -15.78 -11.55 -20.72
N PHE A 354 -15.31 -12.64 -21.33
CA PHE A 354 -14.57 -13.70 -20.64
C PHE A 354 -13.05 -13.50 -20.66
N LEU A 355 -12.52 -12.69 -21.57
CA LEU A 355 -11.08 -12.46 -21.74
C LEU A 355 -10.61 -11.20 -21.00
N ALA A 356 -11.45 -10.17 -20.95
CA ALA A 356 -11.03 -8.83 -20.58
C ALA A 356 -10.47 -8.73 -19.15
N LYS A 357 -11.29 -8.99 -18.14
CA LYS A 357 -10.92 -8.62 -16.76
C LYS A 357 -9.67 -9.38 -16.26
N GLN A 358 -9.55 -10.66 -16.56
CA GLN A 358 -8.43 -11.49 -16.08
C GLN A 358 -7.13 -11.23 -16.85
N ILE A 359 -7.19 -11.08 -18.18
CA ILE A 359 -5.99 -10.83 -19.01
C ILE A 359 -5.47 -9.42 -18.78
N PHE A 360 -6.34 -8.40 -18.76
CA PHE A 360 -5.90 -7.02 -18.54
C PHE A 360 -5.39 -6.79 -17.10
N HIS A 361 -6.00 -7.44 -16.10
CA HIS A 361 -5.45 -7.45 -14.74
C HIS A 361 -4.06 -8.11 -14.70
N LEU A 362 -3.90 -9.27 -15.35
CA LEU A 362 -2.61 -9.93 -15.43
C LEU A 362 -1.56 -9.05 -16.11
N LEU A 363 -1.94 -8.30 -17.14
CA LEU A 363 -1.08 -7.36 -17.86
C LEU A 363 -0.92 -6.00 -17.16
N GLY A 364 -1.45 -5.83 -15.94
CA GLY A 364 -1.26 -4.64 -15.10
C GLY A 364 -1.94 -3.40 -15.61
N TYR A 365 -3.01 -3.59 -16.36
CA TYR A 365 -3.87 -2.48 -16.65
C TYR A 365 -4.90 -2.32 -15.56
N ARG A 366 -5.17 -1.06 -15.21
CA ARG A 366 -6.26 -0.70 -14.32
C ARG A 366 -7.55 -0.63 -15.13
N SER A 367 -8.56 -1.41 -14.75
CA SER A 367 -9.91 -1.29 -15.29
C SER A 367 -10.72 -0.25 -14.52
N ARG A 368 -11.35 0.67 -15.25
CA ARG A 368 -12.40 1.55 -14.74
C ARG A 368 -13.63 1.35 -15.60
N GLU A 369 -14.75 1.00 -14.99
CA GLU A 369 -16.02 0.89 -15.70
C GLU A 369 -16.44 2.28 -16.17
N THR A 370 -16.71 2.42 -17.48
CA THR A 370 -17.13 3.70 -18.09
C THR A 370 -18.57 3.64 -18.58
N GLY A 371 -19.29 2.56 -18.29
CA GLY A 371 -20.69 2.32 -18.65
C GLY A 371 -21.06 0.83 -18.57
N PRO A 372 -22.31 0.45 -18.90
CA PRO A 372 -22.80 -0.92 -18.75
C PRO A 372 -22.10 -1.93 -19.68
N ASP A 373 -21.60 -1.46 -20.83
CA ASP A 373 -21.04 -2.32 -21.88
C ASP A 373 -19.54 -2.10 -22.12
N HIS A 374 -18.90 -1.15 -21.44
CA HIS A 374 -17.52 -0.76 -21.73
C HIS A 374 -16.67 -0.59 -20.48
N ILE A 375 -15.45 -1.13 -20.54
CA ILE A 375 -14.40 -0.90 -19.56
C ILE A 375 -13.26 -0.12 -20.20
N LYS A 376 -12.85 0.97 -19.56
CA LYS A 376 -11.61 1.67 -19.87
C LYS A 376 -10.46 1.06 -19.11
N VAL A 377 -9.36 0.82 -19.80
CA VAL A 377 -8.21 0.07 -19.30
C VAL A 377 -6.93 0.84 -19.59
N SER A 378 -6.17 1.20 -18.56
CA SER A 378 -4.96 2.05 -18.69
C SER A 378 -3.73 1.39 -18.06
N SER A 379 -2.58 1.51 -18.72
CA SER A 379 -1.33 0.89 -18.24
C SER A 379 -0.73 1.68 -17.08
N ARG A 380 -0.51 0.99 -15.95
CA ARG A 380 0.13 1.55 -14.75
C ARG A 380 1.59 1.92 -14.97
N ASP A 381 2.26 1.24 -15.89
CA ASP A 381 3.70 1.43 -16.14
C ASP A 381 4.00 2.71 -16.93
N ARG A 382 3.02 3.29 -17.63
CA ARG A 382 3.22 4.50 -18.44
C ARG A 382 3.48 5.77 -17.63
N VAL A 383 2.85 5.89 -16.46
CA VAL A 383 3.08 7.02 -15.55
C VAL A 383 4.31 6.80 -14.66
N SER A 384 4.81 5.56 -14.57
CA SER A 384 5.93 5.20 -13.69
C SER A 384 7.21 5.93 -14.10
N LYS A 385 7.82 6.66 -13.15
CA LYS A 385 9.07 7.40 -13.34
C LYS A 385 10.29 6.46 -13.29
N MET A 386 10.24 5.36 -14.06
CA MET A 386 11.24 4.28 -14.02
C MET A 386 12.67 4.79 -14.24
N GLU A 387 12.85 5.82 -15.06
CA GLU A 387 14.15 6.47 -15.33
C GLU A 387 14.91 6.85 -14.06
N LEU A 388 14.21 7.37 -13.05
CA LEU A 388 14.84 7.78 -11.78
C LEU A 388 15.56 6.61 -11.11
N TYR A 389 15.07 5.38 -11.30
CA TYR A 389 15.51 4.21 -10.56
C TYR A 389 16.42 3.29 -11.38
N ARG A 390 16.61 3.53 -12.68
CA ARG A 390 17.33 2.61 -13.58
C ARG A 390 18.75 2.29 -13.13
N GLU A 391 19.42 3.28 -12.54
CA GLU A 391 20.80 3.14 -12.10
C GLU A 391 20.95 2.44 -10.74
N LEU A 392 19.86 2.23 -10.01
CA LEU A 392 19.88 1.64 -8.68
C LEU A 392 20.13 0.13 -8.72
N LYS A 393 20.89 -0.36 -7.75
CA LYS A 393 21.32 -1.77 -7.66
C LYS A 393 20.15 -2.74 -7.71
N TRP A 394 19.07 -2.45 -6.98
CA TRP A 394 17.89 -3.32 -6.93
C TRP A 394 17.09 -3.32 -8.24
N TYR A 395 17.12 -2.22 -8.99
CA TYR A 395 16.39 -2.12 -10.25
C TYR A 395 17.09 -2.88 -11.38
N LYS A 396 18.43 -2.87 -11.38
CA LYS A 396 19.28 -3.60 -12.35
C LYS A 396 19.20 -5.11 -12.19
N LYS A 397 18.87 -5.62 -11.00
CA LYS A 397 18.69 -7.05 -10.76
C LYS A 397 17.49 -7.55 -11.57
N ALA A 398 17.69 -8.55 -12.42
CA ALA A 398 16.65 -9.05 -13.31
C ALA A 398 15.42 -9.51 -12.51
N LEU A 399 14.23 -9.36 -13.11
CA LEU A 399 12.98 -9.97 -12.63
C LEU A 399 13.10 -11.50 -12.76
N SER A 400 13.80 -12.15 -11.82
CA SER A 400 13.71 -13.60 -11.65
C SER A 400 12.33 -13.98 -11.12
#